data_AF-A0A120FE77-F1
#
_entry.id   AF-A0A120FE77-F1
#
_cell.length_a   1.000
_cell.length_b   1.000
_cell.length_c   1.000
_cell.angle_alpha   90.00
_cell.angle_beta   90.00
_cell.angle_gamma   90.00
#
_symmetry.space_group_name_H-M   'P 1'
#
loop_
_entity.id
_entity.type
_entity.pdbx_description
1 polymer ?
#
loop_
_entity_poly.entity_id
_entity_poly.type
_entity_poly.pdbx_seq_one_letter_code
_entity_poly.pdbx_strand_id
1 'polypeptide(L)'
;MSISLSNLDASKATAVSAVNVAAAVRAAREAVGYSLDDLAVTCGLVVNEIEEIESGEDADPAKLKRIASALQVPLSSFAPM
;
A
#
# COMPACT_ATOMS: atom_id res chain seq x y z
N MET A 1 -0.50 -2.71 41.84
CA MET A 1 0.57 -2.21 40.96
C MET A 1 0.04 -2.26 39.53
N SER A 2 -0.29 -1.10 38.98
CA SER A 2 -0.96 -0.97 37.69
C SER A 2 0.09 -0.99 36.59
N ILE A 3 0.15 -2.07 35.83
CA ILE A 3 0.99 -2.15 34.63
C ILE A 3 0.48 -1.15 33.58
N SER A 4 1.24 -0.08 33.37
CA SER A 4 0.98 0.90 32.31
C SER A 4 1.43 0.32 30.97
N LEU A 5 0.50 0.09 30.05
CA LEU A 5 0.76 -0.27 28.66
C LEU A 5 0.72 0.99 27.78
N SER A 6 1.73 1.85 27.88
CA SER A 6 1.71 3.17 27.21
C SER A 6 2.51 3.25 25.91
N ASN A 7 2.93 2.14 25.30
CA ASN A 7 3.87 2.23 24.16
C ASN A 7 3.65 1.21 23.01
N LEU A 8 2.47 0.61 22.87
CA LEU A 8 2.16 -0.29 21.73
C LEU A 8 1.45 0.40 20.55
N ASP A 9 1.18 1.70 20.66
CA ASP A 9 0.33 2.39 19.68
C ASP A 9 1.07 2.77 18.38
N ALA A 10 2.35 3.14 18.46
CA ALA A 10 3.10 3.64 17.30
C ALA A 10 3.38 2.53 16.24
N SER A 11 3.82 1.35 16.67
CA SER A 11 4.11 0.24 15.75
C SER A 11 2.85 -0.36 15.15
N LYS A 12 1.75 -0.38 15.92
CA LYS A 12 0.44 -0.82 15.42
C LYS A 12 -0.16 0.21 14.47
N ALA A 13 -0.03 1.51 14.73
CA ALA A 13 -0.50 2.56 13.84
C ALA A 13 0.21 2.52 12.47
N THR A 14 1.52 2.28 12.45
CA THR A 14 2.29 2.07 11.20
C THR A 14 1.84 0.81 10.46
N ALA A 15 1.70 -0.32 11.15
CA ALA A 15 1.26 -1.57 10.52
C ALA A 15 -0.19 -1.46 10.00
N VAL A 16 -1.08 -0.81 10.74
CA VAL A 16 -2.47 -0.57 10.31
C VAL A 16 -2.50 0.38 9.12
N SER A 17 -1.63 1.39 9.06
CA SER A 17 -1.50 2.27 7.89
C SER A 17 -0.99 1.52 6.67
N ALA A 18 0.00 0.64 6.83
CA ALA A 18 0.52 -0.20 5.73
C ALA A 18 -0.56 -1.16 5.21
N VAL A 19 -1.33 -1.79 6.10
CA VAL A 19 -2.48 -2.64 5.72
C VAL A 19 -3.57 -1.84 5.01
N ASN A 20 -3.82 -0.61 5.43
CA ASN A 20 -4.81 0.26 4.78
C ASN A 20 -4.34 0.72 3.39
N VAL A 21 -3.05 1.02 3.24
CA VAL A 21 -2.41 1.32 1.95
C VAL A 21 -2.51 0.12 1.01
N ALA A 22 -2.19 -1.08 1.51
CA ALA A 22 -2.25 -2.33 0.76
C ALA A 22 -3.67 -2.57 0.19
N ALA A 23 -4.69 -2.42 1.04
CA ALA A 23 -6.09 -2.55 0.63
C ALA A 23 -6.49 -1.47 -0.40
N ALA A 24 -6.01 -0.23 -0.24
CA ALA A 24 -6.30 0.86 -1.17
C ALA A 24 -5.64 0.67 -2.54
N VAL A 25 -4.40 0.18 -2.59
CA VAL A 25 -3.71 -0.17 -3.84
C VAL A 25 -4.48 -1.25 -4.59
N ARG A 26 -4.86 -2.32 -3.88
CA ARG A 26 -5.64 -3.41 -4.47
C ARG A 26 -6.98 -2.93 -5.01
N ALA A 27 -7.71 -2.13 -4.23
CA ALA A 27 -9.00 -1.57 -4.65
C ALA A 27 -8.85 -0.67 -5.89
N ALA A 28 -7.82 0.16 -5.96
CA ALA A 28 -7.56 1.01 -7.12
C ALA A 28 -7.22 0.19 -8.37
N ARG A 29 -6.41 -0.87 -8.22
CA ARG A 29 -6.10 -1.80 -9.32
C ARG A 29 -7.36 -2.49 -9.82
N GLU A 30 -8.17 -3.03 -8.92
CA GLU A 30 -9.45 -3.69 -9.24
C GLU A 30 -10.44 -2.71 -9.92
N ALA A 31 -10.48 -1.44 -9.47
CA ALA A 31 -11.33 -0.40 -10.05
C ALA A 31 -10.94 -0.04 -11.49
N VAL A 32 -9.65 -0.06 -11.81
CA VAL A 32 -9.15 0.13 -13.19
C VAL A 32 -9.31 -1.15 -14.03
N GLY A 33 -9.44 -2.30 -13.38
CA GLY A 33 -9.56 -3.60 -14.05
C GLY A 33 -8.23 -4.19 -14.49
N TYR A 34 -7.11 -3.76 -13.87
CA TYR A 34 -5.79 -4.32 -14.17
C TYR A 34 -5.51 -5.60 -13.39
N SER A 35 -4.85 -6.55 -14.05
CA SER A 35 -4.18 -7.65 -13.36
C SER A 35 -2.90 -7.16 -12.68
N LEU A 36 -2.30 -7.98 -11.81
CA LEU A 36 -1.01 -7.66 -11.21
C LEU A 36 0.08 -7.52 -12.29
N ASP A 37 0.05 -8.38 -13.31
CA ASP A 37 0.95 -8.33 -14.46
C ASP A 37 0.78 -7.03 -15.27
N ASP A 38 -0.45 -6.63 -15.56
CA ASP A 38 -0.71 -5.38 -16.30
C ASP A 38 -0.23 -4.16 -15.52
N LEU A 39 -0.48 -4.14 -14.21
CA LEU A 39 -0.02 -3.07 -13.35
C LEU A 39 1.51 -3.03 -13.29
N ALA A 40 2.17 -4.18 -13.11
CA ALA A 40 3.63 -4.34 -13.10
C ALA A 40 4.28 -3.78 -14.36
N VAL A 41 3.77 -4.15 -15.53
CA VAL A 41 4.26 -3.64 -16.82
C VAL A 41 4.05 -2.13 -16.94
N THR A 42 2.91 -1.61 -16.47
CA THR A 42 2.57 -0.18 -16.59
C THR A 42 3.41 0.70 -15.64
N CYS A 43 3.63 0.26 -14.40
CA CYS A 43 4.39 1.02 -13.41
C CYS A 43 5.90 0.73 -13.42
N GLY A 44 6.33 -0.30 -14.14
CA GLY A 44 7.72 -0.75 -14.20
C GLY A 44 8.20 -1.42 -12.91
N LEU A 45 7.30 -2.07 -12.19
CA LEU A 45 7.61 -2.91 -11.01
C LEU A 45 7.50 -4.38 -11.39
N VAL A 46 7.99 -5.28 -10.54
CA VAL A 46 7.69 -6.71 -10.70
C VAL A 46 6.41 -7.10 -9.97
N VAL A 47 5.72 -8.12 -10.46
CA VAL A 47 4.47 -8.63 -9.85
C VAL A 47 4.63 -8.92 -8.36
N ASN A 48 5.76 -9.54 -7.97
CA ASN A 48 6.05 -9.87 -6.58
C ASN A 48 6.13 -8.62 -5.68
N GLU A 49 6.67 -7.51 -6.19
CA GLU A 49 6.70 -6.25 -5.42
C GLU A 49 5.29 -5.70 -5.22
N ILE A 50 4.40 -5.86 -6.19
CA ILE A 50 3.01 -5.45 -6.06
C ILE A 50 2.28 -6.35 -5.06
N GLU A 51 2.52 -7.67 -5.09
CA GLU A 51 1.96 -8.61 -4.12
C GLU A 51 2.42 -8.33 -2.69
N GLU A 52 3.70 -8.02 -2.49
CA GLU A 52 4.23 -7.59 -1.19
C GLU A 52 3.55 -6.29 -0.72
N ILE A 53 3.27 -5.37 -1.64
CA ILE A 53 2.51 -4.14 -1.36
C ILE A 53 1.05 -4.40 -1.01
N GLU A 54 0.35 -5.23 -1.78
CA GLU A 54 -1.04 -5.61 -1.52
C GLU A 54 -1.19 -6.50 -0.28
N SER A 55 -0.10 -7.12 0.18
CA SER A 55 -0.05 -7.90 1.43
C SER A 55 0.36 -7.05 2.64
N GLY A 56 0.85 -5.82 2.42
CA GLY A 56 1.36 -4.94 3.47
C GLY A 56 2.73 -5.35 4.03
N GLU A 57 3.44 -6.25 3.34
CA GLU A 57 4.79 -6.70 3.66
C GLU A 57 5.84 -5.65 3.23
N ASP A 58 5.56 -4.95 2.11
CA ASP A 58 6.35 -3.82 1.61
C ASP A 58 5.40 -2.63 1.39
N ALA A 59 5.75 -1.44 1.85
CA ALA A 59 4.96 -0.24 1.57
C ALA A 59 5.87 0.93 1.19
N ASP A 60 6.85 0.65 0.31
CA ASP A 60 7.81 1.66 -0.12
C ASP A 60 7.08 2.84 -0.82
N PRO A 61 7.19 4.07 -0.29
CA PRO A 61 6.57 5.25 -0.88
C PRO A 61 7.03 5.50 -2.32
N ALA A 62 8.22 5.07 -2.72
CA ALA A 62 8.68 5.17 -4.10
C ALA A 62 7.94 4.22 -5.06
N LYS A 63 7.56 3.02 -4.60
CA LYS A 63 6.76 2.07 -5.37
C LYS A 63 5.30 2.52 -5.45
N LEU A 64 4.74 2.98 -4.32
CA LEU A 64 3.38 3.56 -4.28
C LEU A 64 3.23 4.77 -5.21
N LYS A 65 4.25 5.64 -5.30
CA LYS A 65 4.30 6.74 -6.27
C LYS A 65 4.19 6.29 -7.72
N ARG A 66 4.87 5.20 -8.08
CA ARG A 66 4.81 4.62 -9.44
C ARG A 66 3.44 4.03 -9.72
N ILE A 67 2.89 3.28 -8.76
CA ILE A 67 1.55 2.68 -8.86
C ILE A 67 0.48 3.77 -9.00
N ALA A 68 0.54 4.84 -8.19
CA ALA A 68 -0.35 6.00 -8.28
C ALA A 68 -0.30 6.63 -9.67
N SER A 69 0.91 6.81 -10.21
CA SER A 69 1.11 7.40 -11.54
C SER A 69 0.56 6.52 -12.66
N ALA A 70 0.74 5.20 -12.55
CA ALA A 70 0.23 4.22 -13.51
C ALA A 70 -1.31 4.11 -13.50
N LEU A 71 -1.90 4.12 -12.29
CA LEU A 71 -3.35 4.10 -12.11
C LEU A 71 -4.00 5.49 -12.29
N GLN A 72 -3.19 6.54 -12.52
CA GLN A 72 -3.62 7.93 -12.63
C GLN A 72 -4.44 8.42 -11.42
N VAL A 73 -4.13 7.91 -10.23
CA VAL A 73 -4.76 8.29 -8.96
C VAL A 73 -3.78 9.07 -8.10
N PRO A 74 -4.27 9.99 -7.24
CA PRO A 74 -3.38 10.69 -6.31
C PRO A 74 -2.88 9.74 -5.21
N LEU A 75 -1.65 9.96 -4.73
CA LEU A 75 -1.05 9.20 -3.61
C LEU A 75 -1.89 9.24 -2.33
N SER A 76 -2.63 10.34 -2.12
CA SER A 76 -3.56 10.49 -1.01
C SER A 76 -4.73 9.49 -1.07
N SER A 77 -4.92 8.82 -2.20
CA SER A 77 -5.88 7.72 -2.31
C SER A 77 -5.40 6.44 -1.63
N PHE A 78 -4.09 6.31 -1.39
CA PHE A 78 -3.50 5.14 -0.74
C PHE A 78 -3.22 5.36 0.74
N ALA A 79 -2.81 6.57 1.12
CA ALA A 79 -2.62 6.95 2.52
C ALA A 79 -3.43 8.22 2.81
N PRO A 80 -4.31 8.23 3.83
CA PRO A 80 -4.84 9.49 4.32
C PRO A 80 -3.67 10.31 4.88
N MET A 81 -3.44 11.48 4.29
CA MET A 81 -2.46 12.46 4.79
C MET A 81 -2.96 13.11 6.07
#